data_AF-A0A2E5G1F2-F1
#
_entry.id   AF-A0A2E5G1F2-F1
#
_cell.length_a   1.000
_cell.length_b   1.000
_cell.length_c   1.000
_cell.angle_alpha   90.00
_cell.angle_beta   90.00
_cell.angle_gamma   90.00
#
_symmetry.space_group_name_H-M   'P 1'
#
loop_
_entity.id
_entity.type
_entity.pdbx_description
1 polymer ?
#
loop_
_entity_poly.entity_id
_entity_poly.type
_entity_poly.pdbx_seq_one_letter_code
_entity_poly.pdbx_strand_id
1 'polypeptide(L)'
;METCWIARLGAHQQQKIKNEPFHMAGGDVLNVGDMFTAIGRTGSAGNQPIKLTPPWVQRYEGIATLPDSDSWYPNRNMALFSALIPNETENFVSIKGREDTFGIKDGYYIAYLMHDDGTLFYLRGKACTSNVVKCQSIDRYHHD
;
A
#
# COMPACT_ATOMS: atom_id res chain seq x y z
N MET A 1 4.47 7.47 -13.80
CA MET A 1 4.17 6.77 -12.53
C MET A 1 5.03 5.52 -12.45
N GLU A 2 5.97 5.47 -11.52
CA GLU A 2 6.70 4.24 -11.21
C GLU A 2 5.82 3.35 -10.33
N THR A 3 5.83 2.06 -10.63
CA THR A 3 4.75 1.11 -10.31
C THR A 3 4.84 0.58 -8.89
N CYS A 4 3.85 0.89 -8.06
CA CYS A 4 3.49 0.08 -6.90
C CYS A 4 2.85 -1.25 -7.35
N TRP A 5 2.88 -2.27 -6.49
CA TRP A 5 2.12 -3.48 -6.77
C TRP A 5 0.64 -3.23 -6.50
N ILE A 6 -0.18 -3.38 -7.52
CA ILE A 6 -1.64 -3.28 -7.42
C ILE A 6 -2.20 -4.68 -7.26
N ALA A 7 -2.80 -4.96 -6.09
CA ALA A 7 -3.50 -6.20 -5.82
C ALA A 7 -4.98 -6.04 -6.16
N ARG A 8 -5.58 -7.06 -6.77
CA ARG A 8 -7.03 -7.17 -6.95
C ARG A 8 -7.56 -8.29 -6.06
N LEU A 9 -8.38 -7.95 -5.08
CA LEU A 9 -8.99 -8.87 -4.14
C LEU A 9 -10.46 -9.09 -4.51
N GLY A 10 -10.88 -10.34 -4.67
CA GLY A 10 -12.29 -10.69 -4.82
C GLY A 10 -13.10 -10.39 -3.55
N ALA A 11 -14.43 -10.29 -3.66
CA ALA A 11 -15.30 -9.92 -2.53
C ALA A 11 -15.07 -10.77 -1.26
N HIS A 12 -14.88 -12.09 -1.41
CA HIS A 12 -14.59 -12.97 -0.28
C HIS A 12 -13.20 -12.74 0.34
N GLN A 13 -12.21 -12.32 -0.44
CA GLN A 13 -10.89 -11.97 0.10
C GLN A 13 -10.94 -10.61 0.82
N GLN A 14 -11.73 -9.66 0.31
CA GLN A 14 -11.93 -8.37 0.96
C GLN A 14 -12.57 -8.52 2.36
N GLN A 15 -13.48 -9.47 2.52
CA GLN A 15 -14.06 -9.81 3.85
C GLN A 15 -13.04 -10.39 4.84
N LYS A 16 -11.87 -10.83 4.38
CA LYS A 16 -10.79 -11.40 5.20
C LYS A 16 -9.67 -10.41 5.49
N ILE A 17 -9.82 -9.15 5.06
CA ILE A 17 -8.88 -8.10 5.44
C ILE A 17 -8.94 -7.95 6.96
N LYS A 18 -7.78 -8.08 7.59
CA LYS A 18 -7.64 -7.96 9.03
C LYS A 18 -7.44 -6.48 9.38
N ASN A 19 -8.25 -6.02 10.32
CA ASN A 19 -8.15 -4.67 10.87
C ASN A 19 -7.07 -4.61 11.95
N GLU A 20 -5.83 -4.89 11.56
CA GLU A 20 -4.67 -4.95 12.46
C GLU A 20 -3.74 -3.77 12.17
N PRO A 21 -3.09 -3.20 13.20
CA PRO A 21 -2.10 -2.16 13.00
C PRO A 21 -0.82 -2.73 12.37
N PHE A 22 -0.15 -1.92 11.56
CA PHE A 22 1.18 -2.23 11.05
C PHE A 22 2.25 -1.51 11.87
N HIS A 23 3.14 -2.28 12.48
CA HIS A 23 4.30 -1.75 13.21
C HIS A 23 5.47 -1.55 12.25
N MET A 24 5.85 -0.29 12.06
CA MET A 24 6.94 0.11 11.20
C MET A 24 8.30 -0.12 11.87
N ALA A 25 9.34 -0.38 11.09
CA ALA A 25 10.70 -0.62 11.57
C ALA A 25 11.27 0.51 12.46
N GLY A 26 10.83 1.76 12.27
CA GLY A 26 11.24 2.91 13.10
C GLY A 26 10.47 3.09 14.41
N GLY A 27 9.50 2.22 14.70
CA GLY A 27 8.68 2.27 15.92
C GLY A 27 7.32 2.96 15.74
N ASP A 28 7.10 3.65 14.62
CA ASP A 28 5.78 4.18 14.27
C ASP A 28 4.75 3.07 14.05
N VAL A 29 3.49 3.35 14.38
CA VAL A 29 2.38 2.41 14.23
C VAL A 29 1.33 2.98 13.28
N LEU A 30 0.98 2.23 12.26
CA LEU A 30 -0.07 2.60 11.31
C LEU A 30 -1.36 1.87 11.65
N ASN A 31 -2.33 2.60 12.17
CA ASN A 31 -3.67 2.07 12.45
C ASN A 31 -4.52 2.11 11.19
N VAL A 32 -5.49 1.19 11.09
CA VAL A 32 -6.43 1.17 9.96
C VAL A 32 -7.19 2.49 9.90
N GLY A 33 -7.26 3.09 8.71
CA GLY A 33 -7.84 4.40 8.48
C GLY A 33 -6.87 5.57 8.60
N ASP A 34 -5.65 5.36 9.12
CA ASP A 34 -4.64 6.42 9.17
C ASP A 34 -4.31 6.91 7.76
N MET A 35 -4.31 8.24 7.62
CA MET A 35 -3.97 8.92 6.37
C MET A 35 -2.59 9.56 6.45
N PHE A 36 -1.84 9.49 5.36
CA PHE A 36 -0.48 9.99 5.29
C PHE A 36 -0.10 10.41 3.87
N THR A 37 0.87 11.31 3.76
CA THR A 37 1.36 11.82 2.47
C THR A 37 2.67 11.15 2.06
N ALA A 38 3.46 10.66 3.02
CA ALA A 38 4.72 10.00 2.77
C ALA A 38 5.11 9.00 3.88
N ILE A 39 5.93 8.02 3.52
CA ILE A 39 6.64 7.13 4.43
C ILE A 39 8.12 7.51 4.39
N GLY A 40 8.70 7.86 5.54
CA GLY A 40 10.10 8.21 5.72
C GLY A 40 11.04 7.01 5.58
N ARG A 41 12.24 7.24 5.03
CA ARG A 41 13.27 6.22 4.73
C ARG A 41 14.67 6.67 5.15
N THR A 42 15.56 5.73 5.51
CA THR A 42 17.02 5.89 5.35
C THR A 42 17.58 4.86 4.39
N GLY A 43 18.32 5.29 3.36
CA GLY A 43 19.08 4.43 2.46
C GLY A 43 18.82 4.65 0.95
N SER A 44 19.63 3.99 0.12
CA SER A 44 19.48 3.97 -1.35
C SER A 44 18.67 2.75 -1.78
N ALA A 45 17.33 2.85 -1.77
CA ALA A 45 16.47 1.99 -2.57
C ALA A 45 15.04 2.56 -2.63
N GLY A 46 14.57 2.84 -3.85
CA GLY A 46 13.16 2.93 -4.20
C GLY A 46 12.52 4.31 -4.12
N ASN A 47 12.12 4.84 -5.28
CA ASN A 47 11.16 5.94 -5.36
C ASN A 47 9.90 5.60 -4.56
N GLN A 48 9.29 6.61 -3.93
CA GLN A 48 8.01 6.41 -3.24
C GLN A 48 7.06 5.68 -4.19
N PRO A 49 6.47 4.58 -3.75
CA PRO A 49 5.68 3.70 -4.60
C PRO A 49 4.49 4.42 -5.22
N ILE A 50 4.01 5.50 -4.59
CA ILE A 50 3.27 6.58 -5.24
C ILE A 50 3.73 7.91 -4.65
N LYS A 51 4.32 8.78 -5.48
CA LYS A 51 4.45 10.20 -5.15
C LYS A 51 3.08 10.82 -5.40
N LEU A 52 2.26 10.86 -4.35
CA LEU A 52 0.96 11.53 -4.43
C LEU A 52 1.22 13.03 -4.54
N THR A 53 0.78 13.62 -5.65
CA THR A 53 0.75 15.07 -5.76
C THR A 53 -0.40 15.58 -4.89
N PRO A 54 -0.24 16.69 -4.16
CA PRO A 54 -1.36 17.34 -3.52
C PRO A 54 -2.54 17.49 -4.50
N PRO A 55 -3.79 17.27 -4.07
CA PRO A 55 -4.24 17.07 -2.68
C PRO A 55 -4.31 15.61 -2.21
N TRP A 56 -3.70 14.67 -2.93
CA TRP A 56 -3.87 13.24 -2.66
C TRP A 56 -3.13 12.76 -1.40
N VAL A 57 -3.77 11.85 -0.65
CA VAL A 57 -3.21 11.14 0.51
C VAL A 57 -3.35 9.63 0.35
N GLN A 58 -2.49 8.86 1.02
CA GLN A 58 -2.67 7.42 1.16
C GLN A 58 -3.40 7.12 2.46
N ARG A 59 -4.19 6.06 2.46
CA ARG A 59 -4.83 5.53 3.66
C ARG A 59 -4.52 4.06 3.82
N TYR A 60 -4.23 3.65 5.04
CA TYR A 60 -4.01 2.25 5.38
C TYR A 60 -5.34 1.51 5.55
N GLU A 61 -5.52 0.41 4.82
CA GLU A 61 -6.77 -0.35 4.77
C GLU A 61 -6.69 -1.68 5.55
N GLY A 62 -5.51 -2.02 6.10
CA GLY A 62 -5.31 -3.24 6.90
C GLY A 62 -4.41 -4.28 6.22
N ILE A 63 -4.52 -5.53 6.67
CA ILE A 63 -3.65 -6.63 6.26
C ILE A 63 -4.44 -7.70 5.52
N ALA A 64 -3.95 -8.17 4.39
CA ALA A 64 -4.46 -9.37 3.73
C ALA A 64 -3.36 -10.43 3.56
N THR A 65 -3.71 -11.70 3.71
CA THR A 65 -2.83 -12.82 3.39
C THR A 65 -3.05 -13.23 1.93
N LEU A 66 -1.97 -13.32 1.15
CA LEU A 66 -2.05 -13.82 -0.22
C LEU A 66 -2.45 -15.30 -0.23
N PRO A 67 -3.40 -15.71 -1.08
CA PRO A 67 -3.64 -17.12 -1.32
C PRO A 67 -2.44 -17.77 -2.03
N ASP A 68 -2.20 -19.05 -1.71
CA ASP A 68 -1.07 -19.84 -2.23
C ASP A 68 -1.00 -19.92 -3.77
N SER A 69 -2.12 -19.73 -4.47
CA SER A 69 -2.21 -19.90 -5.92
C SER A 69 -1.67 -18.74 -6.75
N ASP A 70 -1.47 -17.55 -6.16
CA ASP A 70 -1.31 -16.30 -6.92
C ASP A 70 0.04 -15.58 -6.75
N SER A 71 1.06 -16.19 -6.12
CA SER A 71 2.35 -15.50 -6.00
C SER A 71 3.59 -16.38 -5.88
N TRP A 72 4.74 -15.79 -6.23
CA TRP A 72 6.07 -16.30 -5.91
C TRP A 72 6.40 -16.26 -4.39
N TYR A 73 5.46 -15.80 -3.55
CA TYR A 73 5.58 -15.64 -2.08
C TYR A 73 4.30 -16.13 -1.34
N PRO A 74 4.03 -17.44 -1.34
CA PRO A 74 2.85 -18.03 -0.69
C PRO A 74 2.74 -17.67 0.81
N ASN A 75 1.51 -17.55 1.31
CA ASN A 75 1.17 -17.29 2.72
C ASN A 75 1.82 -16.05 3.36
N ARG A 76 2.18 -15.04 2.57
CA ARG A 76 2.70 -13.77 3.11
C ARG A 76 1.59 -12.75 3.34
N ASN A 77 1.76 -11.99 4.42
CA ASN A 77 0.91 -10.85 4.73
C ASN A 77 1.30 -9.66 3.85
N MET A 78 0.28 -8.94 3.41
CA MET A 78 0.40 -7.70 2.68
C MET A 78 -0.26 -6.57 3.45
N ALA A 79 0.43 -5.45 3.56
CA ALA A 79 -0.18 -4.20 3.97
C ALA A 79 -0.90 -3.59 2.75
N LEU A 80 -2.17 -3.26 2.91
CA LEU A 80 -3.04 -2.69 1.88
C LEU A 80 -3.23 -1.20 2.08
N PHE A 81 -3.21 -0.47 0.97
CA PHE A 81 -3.37 0.97 0.94
C PHE A 81 -4.31 1.40 -0.17
N SER A 82 -4.97 2.53 0.03
CA SER A 82 -5.73 3.24 -1.00
C SER A 82 -5.16 4.65 -1.16
N ALA A 83 -5.41 5.31 -2.30
CA ALA A 83 -5.14 6.73 -2.47
C ALA A 83 -6.47 7.48 -2.63
N LEU A 84 -6.63 8.62 -1.96
CA LEU A 84 -7.85 9.43 -2.02
C LEU A 84 -7.53 10.92 -1.88
N ILE A 85 -8.48 11.76 -2.24
CA ILE A 85 -8.47 13.18 -1.92
C ILE A 85 -9.25 13.36 -0.60
N PRO A 86 -8.68 14.00 0.44
CA PRO A 86 -9.40 14.27 1.68
C PRO A 86 -10.72 15.00 1.40
N ASN A 87 -11.79 14.58 2.06
CA ASN A 87 -13.18 15.04 1.87
C ASN A 87 -13.89 14.54 0.60
N GLU A 88 -13.21 13.79 -0.26
CA GLU A 88 -13.88 13.02 -1.31
C GLU A 88 -14.22 11.61 -0.81
N THR A 89 -15.31 11.05 -1.32
CA THR A 89 -15.79 9.71 -0.94
C THR A 89 -15.10 8.59 -1.71
N GLU A 90 -14.25 8.92 -2.68
CA GLU A 90 -13.72 7.98 -3.65
C GLU A 90 -12.23 7.73 -3.45
N ASN A 91 -11.88 6.45 -3.54
CA ASN A 91 -10.53 5.96 -3.48
C ASN A 91 -10.13 5.49 -4.87
N PHE A 92 -8.87 5.68 -5.24
CA PHE A 92 -8.40 5.46 -6.59
C PHE A 92 -7.04 4.78 -6.63
N VAL A 93 -6.90 3.91 -7.62
CA VAL A 93 -5.69 3.21 -8.00
C VAL A 93 -5.66 3.19 -9.53
N SER A 94 -4.65 3.82 -10.12
CA SER A 94 -4.46 3.81 -11.57
C SER A 94 -3.59 2.62 -11.99
N ILE A 95 -4.11 1.81 -12.92
CA ILE A 95 -3.37 0.67 -13.47
C ILE A 95 -2.69 1.12 -14.77
N LYS A 96 -1.36 0.97 -14.83
CA LYS A 96 -0.57 1.36 -16.02
C LYS A 96 -1.14 0.77 -17.30
N GLY A 97 -1.48 1.64 -18.26
CA GLY A 97 -1.99 1.25 -19.58
C GLY A 97 -3.52 1.13 -19.65
N ARG A 98 -4.25 1.49 -18.59
CA ARG A 98 -5.69 1.73 -18.61
C ARG A 98 -5.95 3.17 -18.18
N GLU A 99 -6.83 3.87 -18.91
CA GLU A 99 -7.35 5.17 -18.50
C GLU A 99 -8.36 5.04 -17.35
N ASP A 100 -8.83 3.83 -17.09
CA ASP A 100 -9.77 3.52 -16.02
C ASP A 100 -9.13 3.69 -14.64
N THR A 101 -9.87 4.36 -13.78
CA THR A 101 -9.59 4.51 -12.35
C THR A 101 -10.37 3.44 -11.59
N PHE A 102 -9.68 2.68 -10.74
CA PHE A 102 -10.30 1.62 -9.92
C PHE A 102 -10.19 1.95 -8.44
N GLY A 103 -11.19 1.57 -7.64
CA GLY A 103 -11.18 1.82 -6.20
C GLY A 103 -11.19 0.57 -5.35
N ILE A 104 -11.25 0.78 -4.04
CA ILE A 104 -11.39 -0.30 -3.05
C ILE A 104 -12.70 -1.08 -3.24
N LYS A 105 -13.77 -0.42 -3.72
CA LYS A 105 -15.07 -1.04 -4.01
C LYS A 105 -14.96 -2.08 -5.13
N ASP A 106 -14.05 -1.85 -6.07
CA ASP A 106 -13.74 -2.76 -7.18
C ASP A 106 -12.73 -3.85 -6.77
N GLY A 107 -12.26 -3.79 -5.52
CA GLY A 107 -11.28 -4.70 -4.95
C GLY A 107 -9.84 -4.36 -5.27
N TYR A 108 -9.54 -3.16 -5.75
CA TYR A 108 -8.15 -2.76 -6.07
C TYR A 108 -7.49 -2.03 -4.90
N TYR A 109 -6.29 -2.47 -4.58
CA TYR A 109 -5.47 -1.94 -3.49
C TYR A 109 -4.03 -1.79 -3.95
N ILE A 110 -3.35 -0.80 -3.37
CA ILE A 110 -1.90 -0.72 -3.40
C ILE A 110 -1.39 -1.67 -2.32
N ALA A 111 -0.55 -2.64 -2.67
CA ALA A 111 -0.13 -3.70 -1.76
C ALA A 111 1.39 -3.75 -1.61
N TYR A 112 1.84 -4.02 -0.39
CA TYR A 112 3.25 -4.30 -0.08
C TYR A 112 3.34 -5.58 0.72
N LEU A 113 4.28 -6.46 0.37
CA LEU A 113 4.63 -7.58 1.22
C LEU A 113 5.22 -7.05 2.53
N MET A 114 4.75 -7.59 3.64
CA MET A 114 5.26 -7.28 4.96
C MET A 114 6.41 -8.24 5.31
N HIS A 115 7.48 -7.69 5.86
CA HIS A 115 8.54 -8.45 6.51
C HIS A 115 8.40 -8.35 8.04
N ASP A 116 8.95 -9.34 8.75
CA ASP A 116 8.85 -9.45 10.21
C ASP A 116 9.60 -8.32 10.95
N ASP A 117 10.48 -7.60 10.28
CA ASP A 117 11.25 -6.46 10.81
C ASP A 117 10.54 -5.11 10.62
N GLY A 118 9.25 -5.12 10.25
CA GLY A 118 8.47 -3.90 10.04
C GLY A 118 8.82 -3.16 8.74
N THR A 119 9.45 -3.85 7.78
CA THR A 119 9.74 -3.31 6.45
C THR A 119 8.68 -3.74 5.44
N LEU A 120 8.48 -2.90 4.41
CA LEU A 120 7.55 -3.15 3.32
C LEU A 120 8.31 -3.42 2.03
N PHE A 121 7.88 -4.41 1.26
CA PHE A 121 8.50 -4.80 0.00
C PHE A 121 7.50 -4.71 -1.15
N TYR A 122 7.97 -4.26 -2.32
CA TYR A 122 7.20 -4.36 -3.55
C TYR A 122 8.09 -4.61 -4.77
N LEU A 123 7.50 -5.22 -5.79
CA LEU A 123 8.11 -5.41 -7.10
C LEU A 123 7.80 -4.22 -8.02
N ARG A 124 8.83 -3.67 -8.66
CA ARG A 124 8.72 -2.68 -9.73
C ARG A 124 8.54 -3.39 -11.07
N GLY A 125 7.30 -3.48 -11.53
CA GLY A 125 6.93 -3.82 -12.91
C GLY A 125 7.47 -5.15 -13.46
N LYS A 126 7.37 -5.33 -14.79
CA LYS A 126 7.73 -6.56 -15.52
C LYS A 126 9.22 -6.95 -15.49
N ALA A 127 10.09 -6.11 -14.94
CA ALA A 127 11.55 -6.32 -14.94
C ALA A 127 12.08 -6.99 -13.65
N CYS A 128 11.20 -7.47 -12.76
CA CYS A 128 11.57 -8.16 -11.50
C CYS A 128 12.52 -7.37 -10.58
N THR A 129 12.65 -6.05 -10.75
CA THR A 129 13.40 -5.21 -9.83
C THR A 129 12.56 -4.98 -8.58
N SER A 130 13.15 -5.15 -7.39
CA SER A 130 12.46 -4.99 -6.12
C SER A 130 12.89 -3.73 -5.38
N ASN A 131 12.06 -3.27 -4.44
CA ASN A 131 12.45 -2.29 -3.44
C ASN A 131 11.99 -2.74 -2.06
N VAL A 132 12.82 -2.45 -1.06
CA VAL A 132 12.49 -2.53 0.35
C VAL A 132 12.36 -1.10 0.88
N VAL A 133 11.22 -0.81 1.46
CA VAL A 133 10.96 0.43 2.19
C VAL A 133 11.18 0.12 3.67
N LYS A 134 12.30 0.61 4.20
CA LYS A 134 12.51 0.67 5.64
C LYS A 134 11.64 1.80 6.19
N CYS A 135 10.40 1.46 6.50
CA CYS A 135 9.41 2.35 7.10
C CYS A 135 9.93 2.85 8.45
N GLN A 136 10.62 4.00 8.46
CA GLN A 136 11.20 4.53 9.70
C GLN A 136 10.36 5.64 10.33
N SER A 137 9.61 6.36 9.52
CA SER A 137 8.66 7.35 10.01
C SER A 137 7.49 7.48 9.04
N ILE A 138 6.43 8.16 9.45
CA ILE A 138 5.31 8.49 8.58
C ILE A 138 4.92 9.97 8.70
N ASP A 139 4.77 10.62 7.55
CA ASP A 139 4.27 11.98 7.47
C ASP A 139 2.74 11.93 7.43
N ARG A 140 2.13 11.95 8.62
CA ARG A 140 0.68 11.87 8.78
C ARG A 140 0.00 13.07 8.15
N TYR A 141 -1.14 12.81 7.54
CA TYR A 141 -2.03 13.86 7.11
C TYR A 141 -2.84 14.35 8.31
N HIS A 142 -2.69 15.63 8.63
CA HIS A 142 -3.52 16.32 9.62
C HIS A 142 -4.51 17.21 8.84
N HIS A 143 -5.79 17.06 9.16
CA HIS A 143 -6.82 17.96 8.65
C HIS A 143 -6.77 19.22 9.51
N ASP A 144 -6.46 20.36 8.89
CA ASP A 144 -6.50 21.69 9.52
C ASP A 144 -7.93 22.26 9.51
#